data_AF-A0A6Q2WZQ8-F1
#
_entry.id   AF-A0A6Q2WZQ8-F1
#
_cell.length_a   1.000
_cell.length_b   1.000
_cell.length_c   1.000
_cell.angle_alpha   90.00
_cell.angle_beta   90.00
_cell.angle_gamma   90.00
#
_symmetry.space_group_name_H-M   'P 1'
#
loop_
_entity.id
_entity.type
_entity.pdbx_description
1 polymer ?
#
loop_
_entity_poly.entity_id
_entity_poly.type
_entity_poly.pdbx_seq_one_letter_code
_entity_poly.pdbx_strand_id
1 'polypeptide(L)'
;MTKRSYPFAESFSSQYKIHVGQKEISHHGVFGNKYRQDVYEKTKNLLFNGTKVVMGKLWNVDAEKCSTIEASGPGVTPEASQPLLRGQTLIGQDGRLQRSTPVQGAACAPVGCCVCQKTQGTRRPCRQCDRPVCPPCTQHCSSCSSPCCLFCTVIDFWSAR
;
A
#
# COMPACT_ATOMS: atom_id res chain seq x y z
N MET A 1 57.45 33.53 -13.25
CA MET A 1 56.38 32.98 -14.12
C MET A 1 55.04 33.10 -13.42
N THR A 2 54.13 33.91 -13.94
CA THR A 2 52.79 34.10 -13.38
C THR A 2 51.98 32.82 -13.63
N LYS A 3 51.48 32.18 -12.58
CA LYS A 3 50.59 31.01 -12.74
C LYS A 3 49.37 31.45 -13.55
N ARG A 4 49.04 30.69 -14.60
CA ARG A 4 47.84 30.94 -15.42
C ARG A 4 46.61 30.85 -14.52
N SER A 5 45.67 31.78 -14.68
CA SER A 5 44.39 31.77 -13.98
C SER A 5 43.64 30.47 -14.29
N TYR A 6 43.03 29.88 -13.25
CA TYR A 6 42.30 28.62 -13.32
C TYR A 6 41.07 28.77 -14.24
N PRO A 7 40.98 28.05 -15.37
CA PRO A 7 39.98 28.30 -16.42
C PRO A 7 38.58 27.78 -16.08
N PHE A 8 38.38 27.13 -14.93
CA PHE A 8 37.09 26.59 -14.50
C PHE A 8 36.47 27.43 -13.37
N ALA A 9 36.62 28.76 -13.45
CA ALA A 9 35.98 29.70 -12.52
C ALA A 9 34.45 29.79 -12.72
N GLU A 10 33.95 29.35 -13.88
CA GLU A 10 32.53 29.11 -14.07
C GLU A 10 32.14 27.83 -13.35
N SER A 11 31.34 28.00 -12.30
CA SER A 11 30.61 26.98 -11.57
C SER A 11 30.16 25.88 -12.53
N PHE A 12 30.83 24.72 -12.52
CA PHE A 12 30.32 23.55 -13.21
C PHE A 12 28.86 23.37 -12.82
N SER A 13 27.97 23.31 -13.81
CA SER A 13 26.56 23.01 -13.55
C SER A 13 26.53 21.70 -12.75
N SER A 14 26.02 21.73 -11.52
CA SER A 14 25.90 20.56 -10.67
C SER A 14 25.29 19.43 -11.49
N GLN A 15 26.07 18.38 -11.78
CA GLN A 15 25.56 17.27 -12.55
C GLN A 15 24.61 16.47 -11.66
N TYR A 16 23.31 16.74 -11.80
CA TYR A 16 22.29 16.08 -11.01
C TYR A 16 22.06 14.66 -11.52
N LYS A 17 22.33 13.68 -10.67
CA LYS A 17 21.88 12.30 -10.91
C LYS A 17 20.39 12.23 -10.56
N ILE A 18 19.55 12.25 -11.59
CA ILE A 18 18.11 12.01 -11.46
C ILE A 18 17.77 10.56 -11.79
N HIS A 19 16.91 9.96 -10.98
CA HIS A 19 16.35 8.66 -11.30
C HIS A 19 15.17 8.85 -12.26
N VAL A 20 15.26 8.23 -13.44
CA VAL A 20 14.20 8.27 -14.44
C VAL A 20 13.52 6.90 -14.46
N GLY A 21 12.24 6.87 -14.12
CA GLY A 21 11.45 5.64 -14.12
C GLY A 21 10.81 5.34 -15.47
N GLN A 22 10.20 4.15 -15.57
CA GLN A 22 9.57 3.68 -16.81
C GLN A 22 8.40 4.59 -17.25
N LYS A 23 7.71 5.21 -16.29
CA LYS A 23 6.60 6.13 -16.58
C LYS A 23 7.12 7.40 -17.26
N GLU A 24 8.18 7.99 -16.74
CA GLU A 24 8.82 9.17 -17.30
C GLU A 24 9.33 8.87 -18.72
N ILE A 25 9.95 7.71 -18.93
CA ILE A 25 10.42 7.26 -20.24
C ILE A 25 9.25 7.09 -21.22
N SER A 26 8.12 6.55 -20.76
CA SER A 26 6.96 6.29 -21.62
C SER A 26 6.16 7.55 -21.96
N HIS A 27 6.15 8.56 -21.08
CA HIS A 27 5.38 9.80 -21.29
C HIS A 27 6.20 10.95 -21.87
N HIS A 28 7.48 11.06 -21.49
CA HIS A 28 8.35 12.19 -21.85
C HIS A 28 9.59 11.77 -22.65
N GLY A 29 9.83 10.47 -22.83
CA GLY A 29 10.93 9.98 -23.65
C GLY A 29 10.66 10.13 -25.15
N VAL A 30 11.74 10.25 -25.93
CA VAL A 30 11.70 10.40 -27.40
C VAL A 30 10.92 9.25 -28.08
N PHE A 31 11.03 8.03 -27.55
CA PHE A 31 10.28 6.86 -28.03
C PHE A 31 9.03 6.55 -27.20
N GLY A 32 8.51 7.52 -26.44
CA GLY A 32 7.40 7.31 -25.50
C GLY A 32 6.17 6.65 -26.12
N ASN A 33 5.83 7.01 -27.37
CA ASN A 33 4.70 6.41 -28.07
C ASN A 33 4.86 4.88 -28.27
N LYS A 34 6.06 4.43 -28.67
CA LYS A 34 6.34 2.99 -28.85
C LYS A 34 6.22 2.25 -27.53
N TYR A 35 6.84 2.76 -26.46
CA TYR A 35 6.78 2.13 -25.15
C TYR A 35 5.36 2.04 -24.59
N ARG A 36 4.54 3.08 -24.81
CA ARG A 36 3.12 3.04 -24.42
C ARG A 36 2.36 1.97 -25.18
N GLN A 37 2.62 1.82 -26.47
CA GLN A 37 1.98 0.80 -27.29
C GLN A 37 2.37 -0.62 -26.85
N ASP A 38 3.65 -0.85 -26.56
CA ASP A 38 4.13 -2.12 -26.02
C ASP A 38 3.49 -2.45 -24.66
N VAL A 39 3.37 -1.46 -23.78
CA VAL A 39 2.70 -1.62 -22.48
C VAL A 39 1.22 -1.95 -22.67
N TYR A 40 0.55 -1.28 -23.60
CA TYR A 40 -0.85 -1.55 -23.94
C TYR A 40 -1.02 -2.98 -24.47
N GLU A 41 -0.21 -3.41 -25.42
CA GLU A 41 -0.28 -4.76 -26.00
C GLU A 41 0.00 -5.84 -24.96
N LYS A 42 1.01 -5.67 -24.11
CA LYS A 42 1.30 -6.59 -23.01
C LYS A 42 0.12 -6.69 -22.04
N THR A 43 -0.44 -5.56 -21.64
CA THR A 43 -1.58 -5.51 -20.71
C THR A 43 -2.80 -6.18 -21.33
N LYS A 44 -3.10 -5.86 -22.59
CA LYS A 44 -4.17 -6.50 -23.36
C LYS A 44 -3.99 -8.02 -23.37
N ASN A 45 -2.83 -8.52 -23.77
CA ASN A 45 -2.56 -9.95 -23.84
C ASN A 45 -2.67 -10.62 -22.47
N LEU A 46 -2.17 -9.98 -21.41
CA LEU A 46 -2.27 -10.50 -20.05
C LEU A 46 -3.73 -10.65 -19.62
N LEU A 47 -4.56 -9.64 -19.86
CA LEU A 47 -5.99 -9.66 -19.52
C LEU A 47 -6.73 -10.73 -20.34
N PHE A 48 -6.53 -10.76 -21.65
CA PHE A 48 -7.18 -11.74 -22.52
C PHE A 48 -6.78 -13.19 -22.17
N ASN A 49 -5.49 -13.43 -21.91
CA ASN A 49 -5.02 -14.75 -21.51
C ASN A 49 -5.55 -15.15 -20.14
N GLY A 50 -5.58 -14.22 -19.18
CA GLY A 50 -6.18 -14.44 -17.86
C GLY A 50 -7.65 -14.85 -17.97
N THR A 51 -8.45 -14.11 -18.75
CA THR A 51 -9.86 -14.45 -18.99
C THR A 51 -10.02 -15.79 -19.70
N LYS A 52 -9.19 -16.08 -20.71
CA LYS A 52 -9.21 -17.36 -21.43
C LYS A 52 -8.93 -18.54 -20.50
N VAL A 53 -7.99 -18.41 -19.57
CA VAL A 53 -7.69 -19.44 -18.57
C VAL A 53 -8.88 -19.68 -17.63
N VAL A 54 -9.53 -18.62 -17.16
CA VAL A 54 -10.70 -18.74 -16.27
C VAL A 54 -11.90 -19.35 -17.01
N MET A 55 -12.20 -18.86 -18.22
CA MET A 55 -13.30 -19.40 -19.03
C MET A 55 -13.04 -20.84 -19.47
N GLY A 56 -11.80 -21.19 -19.80
CA GLY A 56 -11.41 -22.57 -20.08
C GLY A 56 -11.68 -23.49 -18.89
N LYS A 57 -11.43 -23.04 -17.66
CA LYS A 57 -11.79 -23.83 -16.47
C LYS A 57 -13.30 -23.97 -16.31
N LEU A 58 -14.07 -22.91 -16.53
CA LEU A 58 -15.54 -22.95 -16.41
C LEU A 58 -16.20 -23.85 -17.45
N TRP A 59 -15.72 -23.82 -18.70
CA TRP A 59 -16.31 -24.58 -19.82
C TRP A 59 -15.86 -26.06 -19.85
N ASN A 60 -14.70 -26.41 -19.28
CA ASN A 60 -14.26 -27.80 -19.16
C ASN A 60 -14.88 -28.55 -17.96
N VAL A 61 -15.69 -27.89 -17.13
CA VAL A 61 -16.40 -28.53 -16.00
C VAL A 61 -17.59 -29.39 -16.46
N ASP A 62 -18.10 -29.18 -17.68
CA ASP A 62 -19.25 -29.95 -18.21
C ASP A 62 -18.89 -31.27 -18.93
N ALA A 63 -17.60 -31.57 -19.13
CA ALA A 63 -17.17 -32.74 -19.93
C ALA A 63 -16.63 -33.93 -19.12
N GLU A 64 -16.30 -33.74 -17.83
CA GLU A 64 -15.85 -34.85 -16.98
C GLU A 64 -16.54 -34.80 -15.62
N LYS A 65 -17.63 -35.56 -15.57
CA LYS A 65 -18.11 -36.33 -14.42
C LYS A 65 -17.98 -35.61 -13.07
N CYS A 66 -19.14 -35.10 -12.63
CA CYS A 66 -19.51 -34.94 -11.23
C CYS A 66 -18.79 -35.97 -10.32
N SER A 67 -17.68 -35.55 -9.73
CA SER A 67 -17.25 -36.07 -8.44
C SER A 67 -17.78 -35.09 -7.42
N THR A 68 -19.02 -35.34 -7.03
CA THR A 68 -19.57 -35.05 -5.72
C THR A 68 -18.45 -35.00 -4.68
N ILE A 69 -18.11 -33.80 -4.20
CA ILE A 69 -17.54 -33.70 -2.86
C ILE A 69 -18.76 -33.77 -1.95
N GLU A 70 -19.17 -34.99 -1.63
CA GLU A 70 -20.09 -35.25 -0.52
C GLU A 70 -19.43 -34.66 0.72
N ALA A 71 -20.16 -33.73 1.32
CA ALA A 71 -19.94 -33.32 2.69
C ALA A 71 -20.21 -34.53 3.60
N SER A 72 -19.18 -35.04 4.26
CA SER A 72 -19.35 -35.84 5.48
C SER A 72 -18.08 -35.80 6.34
N GLY A 73 -18.05 -34.84 7.27
CA GLY A 73 -17.06 -34.72 8.36
C GLY A 73 -17.19 -33.35 9.07
N PRO A 74 -17.26 -33.28 10.41
CA PRO A 74 -18.10 -32.32 11.10
C PRO A 74 -17.48 -30.92 11.22
N GLY A 75 -18.29 -29.90 10.88
CA GLY A 75 -18.15 -28.52 11.35
C GLY A 75 -16.90 -27.79 10.87
N VAL A 76 -16.91 -27.30 9.63
CA VAL A 76 -15.94 -26.28 9.20
C VAL A 76 -16.73 -25.05 8.78
N THR A 77 -16.78 -24.11 9.71
CA THR A 77 -17.22 -22.72 9.55
C THR A 77 -16.60 -22.08 8.30
N PRO A 78 -17.30 -21.13 7.64
CA PRO A 78 -16.79 -20.46 6.46
C PRO A 78 -15.42 -19.87 6.75
N GLU A 79 -14.50 -20.20 5.84
CA GLU A 79 -13.08 -19.95 5.86
C GLU A 79 -12.75 -18.64 6.55
N ALA A 80 -12.13 -18.79 7.73
CA ALA A 80 -11.71 -17.71 8.59
C ALA A 80 -10.92 -16.71 7.76
N SER A 81 -11.52 -15.53 7.58
CA SER A 81 -10.91 -14.28 7.18
C SER A 81 -9.41 -14.31 7.44
N GLN A 82 -8.59 -14.40 6.38
CA GLN A 82 -7.15 -14.20 6.51
C GLN A 82 -6.95 -12.94 7.36
N PRO A 83 -6.17 -12.99 8.45
CA PRO A 83 -6.13 -11.88 9.39
C PRO A 83 -5.55 -10.67 8.68
N LEU A 84 -6.44 -9.75 8.31
CA LEU A 84 -6.08 -8.53 7.62
C LEU A 84 -5.07 -7.77 8.48
N LEU A 85 -4.01 -7.29 7.84
CA LEU A 85 -2.96 -6.56 8.53
C LEU A 85 -3.57 -5.31 9.19
N ARG A 86 -3.05 -4.97 10.36
CA ARG A 86 -3.51 -3.81 11.12
C ARG A 86 -3.52 -2.54 10.27
N GLY A 87 -4.70 -1.96 10.06
CA GLY A 87 -4.92 -0.77 9.23
C GLY A 87 -5.56 -1.04 7.86
N GLN A 88 -5.75 -2.32 7.49
CA GLN A 88 -6.57 -2.67 6.32
C GLN A 88 -8.05 -2.45 6.63
N THR A 89 -8.76 -1.86 5.66
CA THR A 89 -10.21 -1.68 5.68
C THR A 89 -10.89 -2.80 4.90
N LEU A 90 -12.04 -3.25 5.38
CA LEU A 90 -12.93 -4.17 4.67
C LEU A 90 -14.05 -3.39 3.98
N ILE A 91 -14.49 -3.86 2.81
CA ILE A 91 -15.67 -3.34 2.13
C ILE A 91 -16.88 -4.06 2.73
N GLY A 92 -17.74 -3.34 3.43
CA GLY A 92 -18.98 -3.86 3.97
C GLY A 92 -19.98 -4.21 2.87
N GLN A 93 -21.00 -5.00 3.20
CA GLN A 93 -22.07 -5.36 2.26
C GLN A 93 -22.87 -4.14 1.78
N ASP A 94 -22.78 -3.02 2.51
CA ASP A 94 -23.29 -1.70 2.16
C ASP A 94 -22.36 -0.90 1.23
N GLY A 95 -21.24 -1.48 0.80
CA GLY A 95 -20.24 -0.83 -0.04
C GLY A 95 -19.36 0.18 0.69
N ARG A 96 -19.49 0.33 2.02
CA ARG A 96 -18.70 1.29 2.81
C ARG A 96 -17.43 0.65 3.34
N LEU A 97 -16.36 1.44 3.43
CA LEU A 97 -15.10 1.01 4.04
C LEU A 97 -15.25 0.98 5.56
N GLN A 98 -15.23 -0.22 6.13
CA GLN A 98 -15.23 -0.45 7.57
C GLN A 98 -13.82 -0.78 8.04
N ARG A 99 -13.44 -0.34 9.24
CA ARG A 99 -12.13 -0.67 9.81
C ARG A 99 -12.15 -2.14 10.23
N SER A 100 -11.14 -2.92 9.80
CA SER A 100 -10.99 -4.30 10.28
C SER A 100 -10.69 -4.30 11.76
N THR A 101 -11.53 -4.98 12.54
CA THR A 101 -11.21 -5.34 13.92
C THR A 101 -10.01 -6.29 13.86
N PRO A 102 -8.85 -5.96 14.46
CA PRO A 102 -7.73 -6.90 14.49
C PRO A 102 -8.14 -8.12 15.31
N VAL A 103 -7.82 -9.32 14.82
CA VAL A 103 -7.98 -10.57 15.58
C VAL A 103 -7.22 -10.43 16.90
N GLN A 104 -7.91 -10.68 18.01
CA GLN A 104 -7.29 -10.86 19.33
C GLN A 104 -6.42 -12.13 19.28
N GLY A 105 -5.16 -12.00 18.87
CA GLY A 105 -4.26 -13.16 18.88
C GLY A 105 -3.00 -13.13 18.01
N ALA A 106 -2.73 -12.07 17.24
CA ALA A 106 -1.54 -12.03 16.38
C ALA A 106 -0.67 -10.79 16.62
N ALA A 107 0.58 -11.09 16.99
CA ALA A 107 1.74 -10.22 17.20
C ALA A 107 1.70 -9.31 18.44
N CYS A 108 2.76 -9.42 19.24
CA CYS A 108 3.10 -8.53 20.36
C CYS A 108 2.67 -7.10 20.04
N ALA A 109 1.66 -6.60 20.75
CA ALA A 109 1.33 -5.19 20.69
C ALA A 109 2.62 -4.39 20.92
N PRO A 110 2.90 -3.34 20.14
CA PRO A 110 4.07 -2.50 20.38
C PRO A 110 3.99 -2.01 21.82
N VAL A 111 4.85 -2.54 22.68
CA VAL A 111 4.82 -2.28 24.13
C VAL A 111 5.18 -0.81 24.40
N GLY A 112 5.89 -0.17 23.46
CA GLY A 112 6.33 1.22 23.52
C GLY A 112 5.51 2.18 22.65
N CYS A 113 5.72 3.48 22.89
CA CYS A 113 5.19 4.54 22.04
C CYS A 113 5.62 4.34 20.58
N CYS A 114 4.69 4.49 19.63
CA CYS A 114 4.99 4.34 18.20
C CYS A 114 5.93 5.41 17.61
N VAL A 115 6.26 6.46 18.37
CA VAL A 115 7.19 7.52 17.98
C VAL A 115 8.53 7.35 18.67
N CYS A 116 8.56 7.42 20.00
CA CYS A 116 9.81 7.39 20.77
C CYS A 116 10.21 5.99 21.26
N GLN A 117 9.40 4.96 21.01
CA GLN A 117 9.61 3.56 21.42
C GLN A 117 9.73 3.33 22.94
N LYS A 118 9.62 4.37 23.77
CA LYS A 118 9.67 4.26 25.23
C LYS A 118 8.48 3.45 25.76
N THR A 119 8.78 2.51 26.66
CA THR A 119 7.83 1.59 27.30
C THR A 119 7.33 2.07 28.67
N GLN A 120 7.71 3.28 29.09
CA GLN A 120 7.24 3.91 30.33
C GLN A 120 6.12 4.95 30.09
N GLY A 121 5.25 5.15 31.08
CA GLY A 121 4.19 6.17 31.09
C GLY A 121 2.82 5.72 30.54
N THR A 122 1.79 6.53 30.80
CA THR A 122 0.43 6.35 30.28
C THR A 122 0.41 6.52 28.76
N ARG A 123 -0.40 5.71 28.05
CA ARG A 123 -0.49 5.74 26.59
C ARG A 123 -1.93 5.81 26.14
N ARG A 124 -2.15 6.53 25.03
CA ARG A 124 -3.44 6.58 24.34
C ARG A 124 -3.28 6.11 22.89
N PRO A 125 -4.29 5.45 22.30
CA PRO A 125 -4.24 5.07 20.89
C PRO A 125 -4.39 6.31 20.00
N CYS A 126 -3.58 6.40 18.94
CA CYS A 126 -3.76 7.40 17.89
C CYS A 126 -5.04 7.11 17.09
N ARG A 127 -5.90 8.11 16.83
CA ARG A 127 -7.17 7.90 16.09
C ARG A 127 -7.02 7.41 14.65
N GLN A 128 -5.85 7.60 14.04
CA GLN A 128 -5.60 7.32 12.63
C GLN A 128 -4.91 5.98 12.39
N CYS A 129 -3.95 5.59 13.24
CA CYS A 129 -3.21 4.33 13.10
C CYS A 129 -3.42 3.35 14.26
N ASP A 130 -4.22 3.74 15.26
CA ASP A 130 -4.51 3.04 16.52
C ASP A 130 -3.29 2.70 17.37
N ARG A 131 -2.07 3.06 16.93
CA ARG A 131 -0.82 2.74 17.65
C ARG A 131 -0.72 3.53 18.96
N PRO A 132 -0.15 2.94 20.03
CA PRO A 132 -0.05 3.61 21.33
C PRO A 132 0.95 4.76 21.28
N VAL A 133 0.58 5.91 21.86
CA VAL A 133 1.36 7.15 21.88
C VAL A 133 1.46 7.66 23.31
N CYS A 134 2.65 8.09 23.73
CA CYS A 134 2.82 8.79 25.01
C CYS A 134 2.40 10.27 24.88
N PRO A 135 2.02 10.95 25.97
CA PRO A 135 1.59 12.35 25.93
C PRO A 135 2.58 13.29 25.20
N PRO A 136 3.91 13.18 25.39
CA PRO A 136 4.87 14.03 24.66
C PRO A 136 4.89 13.82 23.14
N CYS A 137 4.48 12.63 22.67
CA CYS A 137 4.45 12.31 21.25
C CYS A 137 3.04 12.45 20.65
N THR A 138 2.06 12.88 21.46
CA THR A 138 0.68 13.12 21.02
C THR A 138 0.58 14.54 20.48
N GLN A 139 -0.04 14.66 19.31
CA GLN A 139 -0.38 15.91 18.66
C GLN A 139 -1.89 15.94 18.38
N HIS A 140 -2.40 17.09 17.96
CA HIS A 140 -3.78 17.24 17.53
C HIS A 140 -3.82 17.41 16.01
N CYS A 141 -4.72 16.68 15.35
CA CYS A 141 -4.95 16.84 13.91
C CYS A 141 -5.49 18.25 13.62
N SER A 142 -4.92 18.94 12.65
CA SER A 142 -5.34 20.30 12.28
C SER A 142 -6.77 20.34 11.72
N SER A 143 -7.25 19.24 11.12
CA SER A 143 -8.58 19.18 10.50
C SER A 143 -9.70 18.78 11.47
N CYS A 144 -9.44 17.88 12.43
CA CYS A 144 -10.50 17.34 13.31
C CYS A 144 -10.20 17.46 14.80
N SER A 145 -9.10 18.12 15.18
CA SER A 145 -8.63 18.28 16.57
C SER A 145 -8.46 16.97 17.35
N SER A 146 -8.47 15.83 16.67
CA SER A 146 -8.39 14.53 17.34
C SER A 146 -6.93 14.17 17.67
N PRO A 147 -6.67 13.43 18.76
CA PRO A 147 -5.32 13.06 19.17
C PRO A 147 -4.70 12.05 18.20
N CYS A 148 -3.53 12.39 17.67
CA CYS A 148 -2.79 11.58 16.71
C CYS A 148 -1.28 11.58 17.02
N CYS A 149 -0.54 10.60 16.50
CA CYS A 149 0.91 10.60 16.62
C CYS A 149 1.55 11.59 15.64
N LEU A 150 2.77 12.02 15.93
CA LEU A 150 3.60 12.89 15.06
C LEU A 150 3.73 12.39 13.61
N PHE A 151 3.57 11.10 13.34
CA PHE A 151 3.58 10.56 11.98
C PHE A 151 2.24 10.73 11.26
N CYS A 152 1.13 10.68 11.99
CA CYS A 152 -0.20 10.80 11.41
C CYS A 152 -0.63 12.26 11.20
N THR A 153 0.05 13.24 11.81
CA THR A 153 -0.22 14.68 11.58
C THR A 153 0.23 15.18 10.20
N VAL A 154 1.08 14.44 9.48
CA VAL A 154 1.66 14.87 8.19
C VAL A 154 0.85 14.33 7.00
N ILE A 155 -0.11 13.43 7.22
CA ILE A 155 -0.87 12.74 6.16
C ILE A 155 -2.25 13.41 5.97
N ASP A 156 -2.27 14.71 5.71
CA ASP A 156 -3.48 15.46 5.32
C ASP A 156 -3.45 15.84 3.82
N PHE A 157 -2.90 14.98 2.96
CA PHE A 157 -2.94 15.18 1.49
C PHE A 157 -3.91 14.23 0.75
N TRP A 158 -4.65 13.36 1.46
CA TRP A 158 -5.50 12.33 0.82
C TRP A 158 -7.01 12.42 1.12
N SER A 159 -7.47 13.41 1.89
CA SER A 159 -8.89 13.54 2.26
C SER A 159 -9.53 14.89 1.88
N ALA A 160 -8.99 15.58 0.87
CA ALA A 160 -9.65 16.72 0.24
C ALA A 160 -10.01 16.37 -1.21
N ARG A 161 -11.04 15.54 -1.39
CA ARG A 161 -11.91 15.55 -2.56
C ARG A 161 -13.28 15.00 -2.21
#